data_AF-A0A8I0K840-F1
#
_entry.id   AF-A0A8I0K840-F1
#
_cell.length_a   1.000
_cell.length_b   1.000
_cell.length_c   1.000
_cell.angle_alpha   90.00
_cell.angle_beta   90.00
_cell.angle_gamma   90.00
#
_symmetry.space_group_name_H-M   'P 1'
#
loop_
_entity.id
_entity.type
_entity.pdbx_description
1 polymer ?
#
loop_
_entity_poly.entity_id
_entity_poly.type
_entity_poly.pdbx_seq_one_letter_code
_entity_poly.pdbx_strand_id
1 'polypeptide(L)' 'MQALNILFQLPIINIKELSKRLDKAYNTVNNLILQFVEIKVLVEDKNNKKRNKLYRFEVYLELLERDKLE' A
#
# COMPACT_ATOMS: atom_id res chain seq x y z
N MET A 1 -0.56 10.53 9.68
CA MET A 1 0.70 9.81 9.99
C MET A 1 0.54 8.30 10.12
N GLN A 2 -0.48 7.77 10.82
CA GLN A 2 -0.62 6.31 11.06
C GLN A 2 -0.58 5.42 9.80
N ALA A 3 -1.27 5.80 8.71
CA ALA A 3 -1.27 5.02 7.47
C ALA A 3 0.13 4.89 6.84
N LEU A 4 0.91 5.98 6.84
CA LEU A 4 2.25 5.98 6.27
C LEU A 4 3.20 5.12 7.10
N ASN A 5 3.11 5.16 8.43
CA ASN A 5 3.87 4.27 9.31
C ASN A 5 3.57 2.79 9.03
N ILE A 6 2.29 2.45 8.84
CA ILE A 6 1.88 1.09 8.45
C ILE A 6 2.47 0.71 7.10
N LEU A 7 2.45 1.61 6.11
CA LEU A 7 3.02 1.36 4.79
C LEU A 7 4.54 1.17 4.83
N PHE A 8 5.26 1.87 5.70
CA PHE A 8 6.70 1.62 5.89
C PHE A 8 6.99 0.27 6.55
N GLN A 9 6.12 -0.21 7.44
CA GLN A 9 6.22 -1.54 8.05
C GLN A 9 5.76 -2.66 7.12
N LEU A 10 4.75 -2.38 6.28
CA LEU A 10 4.12 -3.30 5.34
C LEU A 10 4.00 -2.61 3.97
N PRO A 11 5.08 -2.58 3.19
CA PRO A 11 5.11 -1.88 1.90
C PRO A 11 4.28 -2.57 0.81
N ILE A 12 3.80 -3.78 1.07
CA ILE A 12 2.82 -4.48 0.23
C ILE A 12 1.63 -4.82 1.12
N ILE A 13 0.46 -4.27 0.80
CA ILE A 13 -0.73 -4.36 1.67
C ILE A 13 -2.02 -4.44 0.85
N ASN A 14 -3.08 -5.01 1.43
CA ASN A 14 -4.45 -4.92 0.90
C ASN A 14 -5.33 -4.01 1.78
N ILE A 15 -6.45 -3.56 1.24
CA ILE A 15 -7.39 -2.66 1.94
C ILE A 15 -7.90 -3.28 3.24
N LYS A 16 -8.16 -4.59 3.27
CA LYS A 16 -8.67 -5.29 4.46
C LYS A 16 -7.70 -5.21 5.64
N GLU A 17 -6.42 -5.47 5.38
CA GLU A 17 -5.37 -5.39 6.40
C GLU A 17 -5.14 -3.95 6.86
N LEU A 18 -5.10 -2.99 5.94
CA LEU A 18 -4.94 -1.58 6.29
C LEU A 18 -6.14 -1.04 7.09
N SER A 19 -7.36 -1.45 6.74
CA SER A 19 -8.59 -1.17 7.49
C SER A 19 -8.52 -1.69 8.92
N LYS A 20 -8.09 -2.94 9.11
CA LYS A 20 -7.90 -3.54 10.43
C LYS A 20 -6.86 -2.78 11.27
N ARG A 21 -5.72 -2.41 10.67
CA ARG A 21 -4.63 -1.73 11.39
C ARG A 21 -4.93 -0.27 11.73
N LEU A 22 -5.69 0.41 10.88
CA LEU A 22 -6.14 1.77 11.13
C LEU A 22 -7.36 1.84 12.03
N ASP A 23 -8.02 0.71 12.29
CA ASP A 23 -9.34 0.63 12.91
C ASP A 23 -10.36 1.56 12.21
N LYS A 24 -10.44 1.44 10.88
CA LYS A 24 -11.30 2.28 10.03
C LYS A 24 -12.11 1.43 9.07
N ALA A 25 -13.29 1.94 8.71
CA ALA A 25 -14.16 1.30 7.73
C ALA A 25 -13.47 1.11 6.37
N TYR A 26 -13.78 -0.01 5.71
CA TYR A 26 -13.19 -0.39 4.42
C TYR A 26 -13.30 0.72 3.37
N ASN A 27 -14.46 1.35 3.24
CA ASN A 27 -14.71 2.42 2.26
C ASN A 27 -13.79 3.64 2.47
N THR A 28 -13.53 4.00 3.73
CA THR A 28 -12.64 5.10 4.09
C THR A 28 -11.20 4.77 3.69
N VAL A 29 -10.75 3.54 3.99
CA VAL A 29 -9.41 3.09 3.61
C VAL A 29 -9.27 2.91 2.11
N ASN A 30 -10.31 2.43 1.42
CA ASN A 30 -10.33 2.35 -0.04
C ASN A 30 -10.12 3.73 -0.67
N ASN A 31 -10.85 4.76 -0.21
CA ASN A 31 -10.68 6.11 -0.72
C ASN A 31 -9.26 6.64 -0.46
N LEU A 32 -8.69 6.36 0.72
CA LEU A 32 -7.31 6.72 1.04
C LEU A 32 -6.30 6.01 0.12
N ILE A 33 -6.47 4.71 -0.14
CA ILE A 33 -5.64 3.96 -1.09
C ILE A 33 -5.72 4.58 -2.49
N LEU A 34 -6.92 4.93 -2.96
CA LEU A 34 -7.10 5.56 -4.27
C LEU A 34 -6.37 6.91 -4.35
N GLN A 35 -6.40 7.72 -3.30
CA GLN A 35 -5.62 8.97 -3.23
C GLN A 35 -4.11 8.70 -3.33
N PHE A 36 -3.59 7.69 -2.62
CA PHE A 36 -2.18 7.31 -2.74
C PHE A 36 -1.81 6.80 -4.13
N VAL A 37 -2.72 6.09 -4.80
CA VAL A 37 -2.53 5.62 -6.18
C VAL A 37 -2.53 6.78 -7.17
N GLU A 38 -3.43 7.75 -7.00
CA GLU A 38 -3.51 8.96 -7.82
C GLU A 38 -2.19 9.74 -7.81
N ILE A 39 -1.56 9.88 -6.63
CA ILE A 39 -0.25 10.54 -6.48
C ILE A 39 0.94 9.60 -6.71
N LYS A 40 0.72 8.38 -7.21
CA LYS A 40 1.74 7.37 -7.55
C LYS A 40 2.62 6.91 -6.36
N VAL A 41 2.15 7.09 -5.13
CA VAL A 41 2.80 6.54 -3.93
C VAL A 41 2.55 5.03 -3.84
N LEU A 42 1.33 4.60 -4.17
CA LEU A 42 0.97 3.19 -4.25
C LEU A 42 0.68 2.79 -5.69
N VAL A 43 1.02 1.54 -6.04
CA VAL A 43 0.69 0.93 -7.33
C VAL A 43 -0.11 -0.35 -7.07
N GLU A 44 -1.24 -0.51 -7.76
CA GLU A 44 -1.99 -1.77 -7.71
C GLU A 44 -1.20 -2.89 -8.40
N ASP A 45 -1.06 -4.03 -7.72
CA ASP A 45 -0.43 -5.21 -8.30
C ASP A 45 -1.36 -5.86 -9.35
N LYS A 46 -1.06 -5.59 -10.62
CA LYS A 46 -1.85 -6.03 -11.79
C LYS A 46 -1.88 -7.56 -11.96
N ASN A 47 -0.99 -8.30 -11.31
CA ASN A 47 -0.95 -9.76 -11.40
C ASN A 47 -2.03 -10.43 -10.53
N ASN A 48 -2.67 -9.68 -9.64
CA ASN A 48 -3.68 -10.20 -8.73
C ASN A 48 -5.12 -9.96 -9.25
N LYS A 49 -5.64 -10.89 -10.07
CA LYS A 49 -7.06 -10.90 -10.51
C LYS A 49 -8.08 -11.26 -9.39
N LYS A 50 -7.66 -11.30 -8.12
CA LYS A 50 -8.50 -11.75 -7.00
C LYS A 50 -9.18 -10.58 -6.29
N ARG A 51 -10.30 -10.89 -5.62
CA ARG A 51 -11.09 -9.99 -4.75
C ARG A 51 -10.28 -9.23 -3.67
N ASN A 52 -9.03 -9.61 -3.43
CA ASN A 52 -8.15 -9.04 -2.42
C ASN A 52 -6.93 -8.39 -3.09
N LYS A 53 -7.15 -7.27 -3.78
CA LYS A 53 -6.11 -6.51 -4.47
C LYS A 53 -4.97 -6.14 -3.51
N LEU A 54 -3.74 -6.28 -3.97
CA LEU A 54 -2.55 -5.82 -3.28
C LEU A 54 -2.10 -4.48 -3.88
N TYR A 55 -1.57 -3.63 -3.01
CA TYR A 55 -1.01 -2.33 -3.34
C TYR A 55 0.43 -2.29 -2.83
N ARG A 56 1.33 -1.82 -3.69
CA ARG A 56 2.77 -1.77 -3.45
C ARG A 56 3.20 -0.32 -3.25
N PHE A 57 3.95 -0.04 -2.19
CA PHE A 57 4.62 1.23 -1.97
C PHE A 57 5.87 1.30 -2.85
N GLU A 58 5.64 1.44 -4.14
CA GLU A 58 6.64 1.23 -5.19
C GLU A 58 7.88 2.08 -4.98
N VAL A 59 7.71 3.38 -4.70
CA VAL A 59 8.84 4.31 -4.46
C VAL A 59 9.75 3.83 -3.32
N TYR A 60 9.16 3.28 -2.25
CA TYR A 60 9.93 2.79 -1.12
C TYR A 60 10.57 1.43 -1.38
N LEU A 61 9.88 0.55 -2.10
CA LEU A 61 10.43 -0.75 -2.51
C LEU A 61 11.62 -0.57 -3.46
N GLU A 62 11.51 0.32 -4.45
CA GLU A 62 12.60 0.66 -5.37
C GLU A 62 13.84 1.18 -4.62
N LEU A 63 13.63 2.01 -3.58
CA LEU A 63 14.72 2.48 -2.73
C LEU A 63 15.41 1.32 -2.01
N LEU A 64 14.65 0.43 -1.38
CA LEU A 64 15.19 -0.73 -0.65
C LEU A 64 15.88 -1.74 -1.56
N GLU A 65 15.48 -1.84 -2.83
CA GLU A 65 16.12 -2.73 -3.81
C GLU A 65 17.44 -2.16 -4.34
N ARG A 66 17.58 -0.83 -4.42
CA ARG A 66 18.84 -0.18 -4.78
C ARG A 66 19.94 -0.42 -3.73
N ASP A 67 19.60 -0.33 -2.46
CA ASP A 67 20.55 -0.57 -1.35
C ASP A 67 21.03 -2.04 -1.27
N LYS A 68 20.36 -2.99 -1.93
CA LYS A 68 20.78 -4.40 -1.96
C LYS A 68 21.81 -4.73 -3.05
N LEU A 69 22.12 -3.78 -3.92
CA LEU A 69 23.02 -3.95 -5.07
C LEU A 69 24.40 -3.29 -4.86
N GLU A 70 24.68 -2.75 -3.67
CA GLU A 70 26.00 -2.29 -3.21
C GLU A 70 26.60 -3.26 -2.17
#